data_AF-A0A7X5VLW5-F1
#
_entry.id   AF-A0A7X5VLW5-F1
#
_cell.length_a   1.000
_cell.length_b   1.000
_cell.length_c   1.000
_cell.angle_alpha   90.00
_cell.angle_beta   90.00
_cell.angle_gamma   90.00
#
_symmetry.space_group_name_H-M   'P 1'
#
loop_
_entity.id
_entity.type
_entity.pdbx_description
1 polymer ?
#
loop_
_entity_poly.entity_id
_entity_poly.type
_entity_poly.pdbx_seq_one_letter_code
_entity_poly.pdbx_strand_id
1 'polypeptide(L)' 'MPADVIYNEPMPELPEVETVARQLAPHLRGRTVRSLRILDPLLRTRPTPRLTGRRVADVRRAGKQVLFEFGPASRSGGPL' A
#
# COMPACT_ATOMS: atom_id res chain seq x y z
N MET A 1 28.70 8.15 17.72
CA MET A 1 28.25 7.30 16.59
C MET A 1 29.12 6.06 16.56
N PRO A 2 28.54 4.87 16.71
CA PRO A 2 28.95 3.74 15.88
C PRO A 2 27.76 3.26 15.04
N ALA A 3 28.07 2.96 13.78
CA ALA A 3 27.15 2.57 12.74
C ALA A 3 27.12 1.04 12.64
N ASP A 4 26.37 0.36 13.51
CA ASP A 4 26.23 -1.11 13.46
C ASP A 4 24.89 -1.60 14.05
N VAL A 5 23.79 -0.86 13.86
CA VAL A 5 22.45 -1.43 14.10
C VAL A 5 21.96 -2.03 12.78
N ILE A 6 22.43 -3.25 12.49
CA ILE A 6 21.74 -4.12 11.54
C ILE A 6 20.42 -4.49 12.21
N TYR A 7 19.31 -3.94 11.72
CA TYR A 7 17.96 -4.34 12.11
C TYR A 7 17.72 -5.80 11.71
N ASN A 8 18.17 -6.73 12.55
CA ASN A 8 17.75 -8.12 12.54
C ASN A 8 16.65 -8.31 13.59
N GLU A 9 15.58 -7.52 13.50
CA GLU A 9 14.29 -8.03 13.95
C GLU A 9 13.83 -9.05 12.90
N PRO A 10 13.32 -10.23 13.30
CA PRO A 10 12.88 -11.23 12.35
C PRO A 10 11.85 -10.58 11.44
N MET A 11 12.26 -10.40 10.17
CA MET A 11 11.42 -9.92 9.10
C MET A 11 10.09 -10.68 9.16
N PRO A 12 8.94 -9.99 9.18
CA PRO A 12 7.65 -10.60 9.47
C PRO A 12 7.52 -11.88 8.67
N GLU A 13 7.30 -13.00 9.36
CA GLU A 13 7.25 -14.27 8.67
C GLU A 13 6.18 -14.22 7.56
N LEU A 14 6.28 -15.08 6.55
CA LEU A 14 5.27 -15.14 5.48
C LEU A 14 3.81 -15.17 5.99
N PRO A 15 3.47 -15.81 7.15
CA PRO A 15 2.16 -15.73 7.79
C PRO A 15 1.76 -14.34 8.28
N GLU A 16 2.69 -13.48 8.69
CA GLU A 16 2.37 -12.17 9.26
C GLU A 16 1.89 -11.20 8.19
N VAL A 17 2.56 -11.18 7.02
CA VAL A 17 2.09 -10.38 5.88
C VAL A 17 0.70 -10.86 5.40
N GLU A 18 0.49 -12.18 5.39
CA GLU A 18 -0.82 -12.76 5.09
C GLU A 18 -1.87 -12.34 6.13
N THR A 19 -1.49 -12.34 7.41
CA THR A 19 -2.36 -11.92 8.52
C THR A 19 -2.74 -10.45 8.39
N VAL A 20 -1.77 -9.57 8.14
CA VAL A 20 -2.02 -8.14 7.89
C VAL A 20 -2.94 -7.95 6.68
N ALA A 21 -2.69 -8.63 5.56
CA ALA A 21 -3.55 -8.53 4.39
C ALA A 21 -5.00 -8.98 4.69
N ARG A 22 -5.17 -10.11 5.40
CA ARG A 22 -6.48 -10.64 5.81
C ARG A 22 -7.22 -9.71 6.77
N GLN A 23 -6.52 -9.08 7.70
CA GLN A 23 -7.10 -8.13 8.64
C GLN A 23 -7.50 -6.83 7.94
N LEU A 24 -6.66 -6.31 7.04
CA LEU A 24 -6.93 -5.06 6.33
C LEU A 24 -8.05 -5.19 5.30
N ALA A 25 -8.13 -6.32 4.60
CA ALA A 25 -9.08 -6.54 3.51
C ALA A 25 -10.55 -6.18 3.85
N PRO A 26 -11.19 -6.72 4.93
CA PRO A 26 -12.58 -6.39 5.25
C PRO A 26 -12.80 -4.92 5.62
N HIS A 27 -11.77 -4.22 6.10
CA HIS A 27 -11.89 -2.82 6.50
C HIS A 27 -11.66 -1.83 5.36
N LEU A 28 -10.97 -2.25 4.30
CA LEU A 28 -10.54 -1.37 3.21
C LEU A 28 -11.24 -1.65 1.89
N ARG A 29 -11.65 -2.89 1.60
CA ARG A 29 -12.38 -3.22 0.37
C ARG A 29 -13.61 -2.33 0.24
N GLY A 30 -13.77 -1.78 -0.95
CA GLY A 30 -14.88 -0.91 -1.30
C GLY A 30 -14.77 0.55 -0.82
N ARG A 31 -13.75 0.91 -0.02
CA ARG A 31 -13.49 2.30 0.39
C ARG A 31 -12.73 3.07 -0.69
N THR A 32 -12.88 4.39 -0.66
CA THR A 32 -12.21 5.32 -1.58
C THR A 32 -11.05 6.02 -0.91
N VAL A 33 -9.90 6.08 -1.60
CA VAL A 33 -8.72 6.82 -1.11
C VAL A 33 -8.99 8.31 -1.19
N ARG A 34 -8.99 9.00 -0.05
CA ARG A 34 -9.14 10.46 0.03
C ARG A 34 -7.85 11.19 -0.31
N SER A 35 -6.72 10.68 0.16
CA SER A 35 -5.41 11.30 -0.02
C SER A 35 -4.30 10.28 0.26
N LEU A 36 -3.16 10.42 -0.41
CA LEU A 36 -1.94 9.67 -0.12
C LEU A 36 -0.87 10.64 0.42
N ARG A 37 -0.31 10.35 1.59
CA ARG A 37 0.80 11.11 2.18
C ARG A 37 1.94 10.13 2.49
N ILE A 38 3.10 10.37 1.90
CA ILE A 38 4.33 9.63 2.20
C ILE A 38 5.16 10.52 3.13
N LEU A 39 5.24 10.12 4.41
CA LEU A 39 5.88 10.90 5.47
C LEU A 39 7.40 10.75 5.45
N ASP A 40 7.89 9.54 5.18
CA ASP A 40 9.32 9.24 5.05
C ASP A 40 9.74 9.34 3.57
N PRO A 41 10.62 10.29 3.20
CA PRO A 41 11.13 10.43 1.84
C PRO A 41 11.85 9.19 1.31
N LEU A 42 12.48 8.38 2.19
CA LEU A 42 13.22 7.17 1.77
C LEU A 42 12.30 6.11 1.17
N LEU A 43 11.01 6.14 1.47
CA LEU A 43 10.01 5.24 0.90
C LEU A 43 9.60 5.62 -0.53
N ARG A 44 10.05 6.78 -1.06
CA ARG A 44 9.78 7.23 -2.44
C ARG A 44 10.74 6.60 -3.45
N THR A 45 10.82 5.27 -3.45
CA THR A 45 11.68 4.52 -4.39
C THR A 45 11.11 4.46 -5.82
N ARG A 46 9.84 4.85 -6.01
CA ARG A 46 9.14 4.91 -7.29
C ARG A 46 8.24 6.16 -7.37
N PRO A 47 7.83 6.59 -8.57
CA PRO A 47 6.85 7.66 -8.73
C PRO A 47 5.58 7.39 -7.91
N THR A 48 5.12 8.39 -7.18
CA THR A 48 3.94 8.26 -6.33
C THR A 48 2.68 8.11 -7.20
N PRO A 49 1.90 7.01 -7.06
CA PRO A 49 0.72 6.81 -7.88
C PRO A 49 -0.39 7.81 -7.53
N ARG A 50 -1.16 8.24 -8.54
CA ARG A 50 -2.38 9.04 -8.34
C ARG A 50 -3.51 8.13 -7.88
N LEU A 51 -3.69 8.01 -6.56
CA LEU A 51 -4.69 7.12 -5.96
C LEU A 51 -5.94 7.86 -5.43
N THR A 52 -5.89 9.17 -5.25
CA THR A 52 -7.04 9.95 -4.76
C THR A 52 -8.27 9.72 -5.65
N GLY A 53 -9.40 9.41 -5.03
CA GLY A 53 -10.65 9.07 -5.72
C GLY A 53 -10.75 7.62 -6.19
N ARG A 54 -9.68 6.81 -6.10
CA ARG A 54 -9.74 5.38 -6.47
C ARG A 54 -10.33 4.55 -5.35
N ARG A 55 -11.18 3.58 -5.73
CA ARG A 55 -11.77 2.59 -4.83
C ARG A 55 -10.87 1.38 -4.69
N VAL A 56 -10.63 0.92 -3.46
CA VAL A 56 -9.92 -0.34 -3.18
C VAL A 56 -10.81 -1.50 -3.61
N ALA A 57 -10.36 -2.28 -4.59
CA ALA A 57 -11.04 -3.48 -5.07
C ALA A 57 -10.66 -4.69 -4.21
N ASP A 58 -9.37 -4.84 -3.91
CA ASP A 58 -8.86 -5.96 -3.13
C ASP A 58 -7.59 -5.61 -2.33
N VAL A 59 -7.31 -6.40 -1.30
CA VAL A 59 -6.07 -6.37 -0.52
C VAL A 59 -5.60 -7.81 -0.34
N ARG A 60 -4.41 -8.14 -0.85
CA ARG A 60 -3.88 -9.50 -0.87
C ARG A 60 -2.37 -9.53 -0.63
N ARG A 61 -1.84 -10.71 -0.33
CA ARG A 61 -0.40 -10.91 -0.21
C ARG A 61 0.22 -11.25 -1.56
N ALA A 62 1.39 -10.68 -1.84
CA ALA A 62 2.28 -11.07 -2.93
C ALA A 62 3.71 -11.18 -2.40
N GLY A 63 4.20 -12.41 -2.19
CA GLY A 63 5.49 -12.62 -1.53
C GLY A 63 5.53 -11.92 -0.16
N LYS A 64 6.54 -11.07 0.07
CA LYS A 64 6.68 -10.30 1.32
C LYS A 64 5.98 -8.93 1.28
N GLN A 65 5.02 -8.73 0.39
CA GLN A 65 4.34 -7.45 0.20
C GLN A 65 2.82 -7.58 0.39
N VAL A 66 2.22 -6.55 0.97
CA VAL A 66 0.77 -6.32 0.92
C VAL A 66 0.45 -5.55 -0.35
N LEU A 67 -0.33 -6.16 -1.23
CA LEU A 67 -0.75 -5.59 -2.51
C LEU A 67 -2.17 -5.05 -2.39
N PHE A 68 -2.35 -3.81 -2.83
CA PHE A 68 -3.64 -3.15 -2.94
C PHE A 68 -4.05 -3.10 -4.40
N GLU A 69 -5.23 -3.64 -4.69
CA GLU A 69 -5.85 -3.53 -6.01
C GLU A 69 -6.88 -2.41 -5.99
N PHE A 70 -6.94 -1.67 -7.08
CA PHE A 70 -7.84 -0.55 -7.23
C PHE A 70 -8.71 -0.73 -8.45
N GLY A 71 -9.97 -0.33 -8.33
CA GLY A 71 -10.90 -0.30 -9.46
C GLY A 71 -10.40 0.58 -10.61
N PRO A 72 -11.02 0.48 -11.79
CA PRO A 72 -10.64 1.26 -12.96
C PRO A 72 -10.59 2.75 -12.60
N ALA A 73 -9.60 3.46 -13.13
CA ALA A 73 -9.57 4.91 -12.99
C ALA A 73 -10.84 5.46 -13.63
N SER A 74 -11.64 6.21 -12.87
CA SER A 74 -12.73 6.98 -13.45
C SER A 74 -12.10 7.91 -14.50
N ARG A 75 -12.46 7.70 -15.78
CA ARG A 75 -12.11 8.61 -16.85
C ARG A 75 -12.86 9.92 -16.61
N SER A 76 -12.27 10.82 -15.82
CA SER A 76 -12.60 12.23 -15.95
C SER A 76 -11.88 12.75 -17.20
N GLY A 77 -12.44 12.40 -18.36
CA GLY A 77 -12.23 13.14 -19.59
C GLY A 77 -13.18 14.33 -19.58
N GLY A 78 -12.65 15.51 -19.24
CA GLY A 78 -13.30 16.78 -19.55
C GLY A 78 -12.37 17.54 -20.51
N PRO A 79 -12.84 17.99 -21.68
CA PRO A 79 -12.03 18.80 -22.57
C PRO A 79 -11.71 20.15 -21.91
N LEU A 80 -10.46 20.58 -22.03
CA LEU A 80 -10.09 21.99 -21.94
C LEU A 80 -10.58 22.72 -23.19
#